data_AF-A0A1E4TMD8-F1
#
_entry.id   AF-A0A1E4TMD8-F1
#
_cell.length_a   1.000
_cell.length_b   1.000
_cell.length_c   1.000
_cell.angle_alpha   90.00
_cell.angle_beta   90.00
_cell.angle_gamma   90.00
#
_symmetry.space_group_name_H-M   'P 1'
#
loop_
_entity.id
_entity.type
_entity.pdbx_description
1 polymer ?
#
loop_
_entity_poly.entity_id
_entity_poly.type
_entity_poly.pdbx_seq_one_letter_code
_entity_poly.pdbx_strand_id
1 'polypeptide(L)'
;IEKPQTAFKRKPDNFSMEPFKPILTSKPHAKVPLHKSLEPRTDLAEYGDRLFYDNPYKVEIEDSPFPDQIFEKADPIPPKPWGSNPAIWIDTPEQLNDLVDELSTLKEIAVDLEHHSVRSFYGFVCLMQISSREKDWLIDTISLYDHMEVFNNVFANPQILKVFHGAQSDIHWLQQHFGLYVVSLFDTQIAAKALNLEKMGLAYLLEKYCSFVTAKKYQLADWRQRPLSPSMMAYAQSDTHFLLYIYDNLRNALIDSPSDLLNDVIRSCRSRSATQYEKPFDRAELGEGTSGWKNLVAKNRLSGQKTIAAVKALCMWRDRIARVHDESYHHVLPNHVIIRLAMSVPTTATAVLKTSSKVSTYVEDNAAEIASLLK
;
A
#
# COMPACT_ATOMS: atom_id res chain seq x y z
N ILE A 1 -1.66 3.65 -21.95
CA ILE A 1 -0.76 4.17 -20.90
C ILE A 1 0.43 3.23 -20.85
N GLU A 2 1.63 3.75 -21.10
CA GLU A 2 2.88 3.01 -20.94
C GLU A 2 3.06 2.56 -19.48
N LYS A 3 3.81 1.49 -19.23
CA LYS A 3 4.09 1.03 -17.87
C LYS A 3 5.13 1.94 -17.21
N PRO A 4 4.79 2.70 -16.16
CA PRO A 4 5.77 3.59 -15.53
C PRO A 4 7.01 2.87 -14.96
N GLN A 5 6.87 1.59 -14.61
CA GLN A 5 7.98 0.78 -14.08
C GLN A 5 9.17 0.65 -15.05
N THR A 6 8.97 0.88 -16.35
CA THR A 6 10.07 0.89 -17.33
C THR A 6 11.04 2.04 -17.09
N ALA A 7 10.60 3.13 -16.46
CA ALA A 7 11.41 4.31 -16.18
C ALA A 7 12.15 4.26 -14.83
N PHE A 8 11.72 3.43 -13.87
CA PHE A 8 12.34 3.35 -12.54
C PHE A 8 13.79 2.87 -12.63
N LYS A 9 14.71 3.49 -11.86
CA LYS A 9 16.11 3.03 -11.77
C LYS A 9 16.18 1.68 -11.08
N ARG A 10 15.49 1.52 -9.94
CA ARG A 10 15.35 0.20 -9.30
C ARG A 10 14.22 -0.60 -9.95
N LYS A 11 14.57 -1.69 -10.63
CA LYS A 11 13.59 -2.59 -11.26
C LYS A 11 12.85 -3.46 -10.22
N PRO A 12 11.56 -3.78 -10.47
CA PRO A 12 10.83 -4.73 -9.63
C PRO A 12 11.53 -6.09 -9.59
N ASP A 13 11.70 -6.64 -8.39
CA ASP A 13 12.21 -8.00 -8.17
C ASP A 13 11.05 -8.94 -7.82
N ASN A 14 10.51 -9.55 -8.88
CA ASN A 14 9.38 -10.46 -8.82
C ASN A 14 9.78 -11.94 -8.68
N PHE A 15 11.07 -12.26 -8.59
CA PHE A 15 11.53 -13.66 -8.61
C PHE A 15 12.28 -14.09 -7.36
N SER A 16 12.92 -13.15 -6.64
CA SER A 16 13.65 -13.52 -5.45
C SER A 16 12.74 -14.16 -4.41
N MET A 17 13.18 -15.32 -3.94
CA MET A 17 12.60 -16.07 -2.84
C MET A 17 13.22 -15.67 -1.49
N GLU A 18 14.23 -14.79 -1.50
CA GLU A 18 14.84 -14.23 -0.31
C GLU A 18 13.85 -13.28 0.39
N PRO A 19 13.94 -13.15 1.73
CA PRO A 19 13.17 -12.16 2.46
C PRO A 19 13.39 -10.76 1.89
N PHE A 20 12.39 -9.89 2.06
CA PHE A 20 12.55 -8.48 1.71
C PHE A 20 13.64 -7.84 2.59
N LYS A 21 14.75 -7.46 1.95
CA LYS A 21 15.77 -6.63 2.59
C LYS A 21 15.33 -5.16 2.50
N PRO A 22 15.24 -4.44 3.63
CA PRO A 22 15.00 -3.00 3.62
C PRO A 22 15.94 -2.26 2.67
N ILE A 23 15.36 -1.35 1.89
CA ILE A 23 16.03 -0.63 0.79
C ILE A 23 16.65 0.70 1.21
N LEU A 24 16.63 1.00 2.52
CA LEU A 24 17.09 2.24 3.10
C LEU A 24 18.61 2.42 2.93
N THR A 25 19.03 3.60 2.50
CA THR A 25 20.45 4.01 2.35
C THR A 25 20.89 5.00 3.43
N SER A 26 19.96 5.72 4.05
CA SER A 26 20.19 6.67 5.14
C SER A 26 19.14 6.55 6.25
N LYS A 27 19.51 6.74 7.51
CA LYS A 27 18.59 6.59 8.66
C LYS A 27 18.60 7.86 9.53
N PRO A 28 17.92 8.95 9.12
CA PRO A 28 17.75 10.13 9.97
C PRO A 28 17.00 9.78 11.26
N HIS A 29 17.22 10.55 12.33
CA HIS A 29 16.58 10.35 13.65
C HIS A 29 16.86 8.99 14.30
N ALA A 30 17.95 8.32 13.92
CA ALA A 30 18.31 7.01 14.41
C ALA A 30 18.72 7.02 15.90
N LYS A 31 18.12 6.11 16.67
CA LYS A 31 18.64 5.61 17.95
C LYS A 31 19.56 4.40 17.74
N VAL A 32 19.26 3.58 16.73
CA VAL A 32 20.08 2.43 16.32
C VAL A 32 20.73 2.71 14.96
N PRO A 33 22.07 2.59 14.82
CA PRO A 33 22.75 2.81 13.55
C PRO A 33 22.22 1.92 12.41
N LEU A 34 22.15 2.48 11.19
CA LEU A 34 21.60 1.80 10.02
C LEU A 34 22.21 0.42 9.77
N HIS A 35 23.53 0.27 9.85
CA HIS A 35 24.20 -1.00 9.58
C HIS A 35 23.71 -2.13 10.51
N LYS A 36 23.41 -1.83 11.79
CA LYS A 36 22.84 -2.81 12.73
C LYS A 36 21.39 -3.12 12.42
N SER A 37 20.62 -2.10 12.04
CA SER A 37 19.20 -2.25 11.66
C SER A 37 19.01 -3.07 10.37
N LEU A 38 20.05 -3.31 9.59
CA LEU A 38 20.02 -4.09 8.34
C LEU A 38 20.68 -5.48 8.49
N GLU A 39 20.96 -5.93 9.70
CA GLU A 39 21.45 -7.30 9.95
C GLU A 39 20.28 -8.28 9.85
N PRO A 40 20.40 -9.36 9.04
CA PRO A 40 19.36 -10.38 8.97
C PRO A 40 19.32 -11.22 10.24
N ARG A 41 18.15 -11.74 10.56
CA ARG A 41 17.89 -12.55 11.75
C ARG A 41 17.32 -13.92 11.39
N THR A 42 17.47 -14.90 12.28
CA THR A 42 17.00 -16.29 12.15
C THR A 42 16.39 -16.85 13.43
N ASP A 43 16.20 -16.01 14.44
CA ASP A 43 15.90 -16.42 15.82
C ASP A 43 14.41 -16.40 16.15
N LEU A 44 13.54 -16.01 15.21
CA LEU A 44 12.09 -16.10 15.36
C LEU A 44 11.57 -17.44 14.85
N ALA A 45 10.97 -18.21 15.77
CA ALA A 45 10.46 -19.56 15.49
C ALA A 45 9.43 -19.62 14.36
N GLU A 46 8.67 -18.54 14.14
CA GLU A 46 7.68 -18.45 13.05
C GLU A 46 8.31 -18.55 11.66
N TYR A 47 9.59 -18.18 11.52
CA TYR A 47 10.35 -18.26 10.27
C TYR A 47 11.18 -19.55 10.14
N GLY A 48 11.27 -20.37 11.20
CA GLY A 48 12.16 -21.52 11.24
C GLY A 48 13.61 -21.12 10.96
N ASP A 49 14.29 -21.81 10.05
CA ASP A 49 15.67 -21.48 9.65
C ASP A 49 15.77 -20.34 8.62
N ARG A 50 14.65 -19.68 8.27
CA ARG A 50 14.65 -18.63 7.24
C ARG A 50 15.14 -17.30 7.80
N LEU A 51 15.92 -16.61 6.99
CA LEU A 51 16.30 -15.23 7.26
C LEU A 51 15.06 -14.33 7.18
N PHE A 52 15.02 -13.33 8.05
CA PHE A 52 14.10 -12.19 7.97
C PHE A 52 14.83 -10.92 8.41
N TYR A 53 14.23 -9.77 8.15
CA TYR A 53 14.74 -8.47 8.61
C TYR A 53 13.69 -7.84 9.52
N ASP A 54 14.10 -7.20 10.61
CA ASP A 54 13.20 -6.34 11.37
C ASP A 54 12.93 -5.04 10.61
N ASN A 55 11.88 -4.33 11.03
CA ASN A 55 11.68 -2.94 10.68
C ASN A 55 12.90 -2.11 11.15
N PRO A 56 13.64 -1.42 10.24
CA PRO A 56 14.82 -0.66 10.59
C PRO A 56 14.60 0.40 11.67
N TYR A 57 13.38 0.93 11.80
CA TYR A 57 13.00 1.94 12.80
C TYR A 57 12.25 1.37 14.01
N LYS A 58 12.22 0.03 14.19
CA LYS A 58 11.45 -0.62 15.26
C LYS A 58 11.71 -0.03 16.65
N VAL A 59 12.98 0.12 17.03
CA VAL A 59 13.38 0.71 18.32
C VAL A 59 12.92 2.17 18.42
N GLU A 60 13.09 2.95 17.36
CA GLU A 60 12.63 4.33 17.32
C GLU A 60 11.11 4.45 17.46
N ILE A 61 10.34 3.54 16.84
CA ILE A 61 8.87 3.49 16.92
C ILE A 61 8.41 3.11 18.32
N GLU A 62 9.03 2.10 18.92
CA GLU A 62 8.65 1.54 20.22
C GLU A 62 9.03 2.47 21.38
N ASP A 63 10.22 3.08 21.31
CA ASP A 63 10.81 3.79 22.45
C ASP A 63 10.71 5.32 22.36
N SER A 64 10.42 5.91 21.20
CA SER A 64 10.35 7.38 21.12
C SER A 64 9.07 7.91 21.75
N PRO A 65 9.14 9.00 22.54
CA PRO A 65 7.94 9.65 23.02
C PRO A 65 7.12 10.18 21.84
N PHE A 66 5.80 10.09 21.94
CA PHE A 66 4.92 10.80 21.02
C PHE A 66 5.00 12.31 21.28
N PRO A 67 4.70 13.16 20.28
CA PRO A 67 4.62 14.61 20.46
C PRO A 67 3.61 15.00 21.56
N ASP A 68 4.00 15.90 22.47
CA ASP A 68 3.20 16.27 23.66
C ASP A 68 1.75 16.69 23.32
N GLN A 69 1.57 17.36 22.18
CA GLN A 69 0.26 17.82 21.68
C GLN A 69 -0.80 16.73 21.50
N ILE A 70 -0.42 15.45 21.48
CA ILE A 70 -1.40 14.35 21.44
C ILE A 70 -2.08 14.13 22.79
N PHE A 71 -1.42 14.50 23.89
CA PHE A 71 -1.92 14.31 25.26
C PHE A 71 -2.70 15.51 25.77
N GLU A 72 -2.67 16.62 25.05
CA GLU A 72 -3.34 17.86 25.43
C GLU A 72 -4.64 18.04 24.65
N LYS A 73 -5.71 18.37 25.37
CA LYS A 73 -6.96 18.79 24.76
C LYS A 73 -6.78 20.21 24.22
N ALA A 74 -7.15 20.41 22.96
CA ALA A 74 -7.13 21.73 22.31
C ALA A 74 -8.35 21.86 21.39
N ASP A 75 -8.80 23.08 21.16
CA ASP A 75 -9.91 23.34 20.23
C ASP A 75 -9.57 22.81 18.83
N PRO A 76 -10.44 21.99 18.20
CA PRO A 76 -10.20 21.49 16.86
C PRO A 76 -10.03 22.62 15.85
N ILE A 77 -8.95 22.57 15.06
CA ILE A 77 -8.65 23.60 14.06
C ILE A 77 -9.38 23.25 12.76
N PRO A 78 -10.40 24.01 12.34
CA PRO A 78 -11.15 23.69 11.13
C PRO A 78 -10.24 23.65 9.89
N PRO A 79 -10.54 22.79 8.92
CA PRO A 79 -9.80 22.79 7.64
C PRO A 79 -10.00 24.14 6.94
N LYS A 80 -9.08 24.48 6.04
CA LYS A 80 -9.29 25.62 5.14
C LYS A 80 -10.56 25.38 4.32
N PRO A 81 -11.31 26.43 3.93
CA PRO A 81 -12.51 26.23 3.13
C PRO A 81 -12.25 25.40 1.87
N TRP A 82 -13.02 24.34 1.67
CA TRP A 82 -12.86 23.46 0.50
C TRP A 82 -12.93 24.27 -0.80
N GLY A 83 -11.98 24.02 -1.70
CA GLY A 83 -11.87 24.74 -2.98
C GLY A 83 -11.20 26.11 -2.92
N SER A 84 -10.86 26.62 -1.72
CA SER A 84 -10.11 27.88 -1.60
C SER A 84 -8.61 27.71 -1.84
N ASN A 85 -8.05 26.53 -1.51
CA ASN A 85 -6.65 26.18 -1.76
C ASN A 85 -6.57 24.94 -2.67
N PRO A 86 -6.22 25.08 -3.96
CA PRO A 86 -5.91 23.92 -4.79
C PRO A 86 -4.64 23.23 -4.28
N ALA A 87 -4.61 21.90 -4.34
CA ALA A 87 -3.43 21.15 -3.93
C ALA A 87 -2.22 21.45 -4.84
N ILE A 88 -1.05 21.55 -4.22
CA ILE A 88 0.23 21.83 -4.89
C ILE A 88 0.77 20.52 -5.46
N TRP A 89 1.04 20.49 -6.77
CA TRP A 89 1.60 19.33 -7.44
C TRP A 89 3.12 19.29 -7.31
N ILE A 90 3.68 18.14 -6.95
CA ILE A 90 5.12 17.92 -6.72
C ILE A 90 5.58 16.75 -7.57
N ASP A 91 6.42 17.01 -8.58
CA ASP A 91 6.92 15.99 -9.52
C ASP A 91 8.41 16.14 -9.89
N THR A 92 9.12 17.07 -9.22
CA THR A 92 10.57 17.25 -9.39
C THR A 92 11.32 17.05 -8.08
N PRO A 93 12.57 16.54 -8.12
CA PRO A 93 13.38 16.37 -6.91
C PRO A 93 13.61 17.67 -6.14
N GLU A 94 13.71 18.80 -6.82
CA GLU A 94 13.87 20.12 -6.21
C GLU A 94 12.63 20.50 -5.39
N GLN A 95 11.44 20.41 -5.99
CA GLN A 95 10.17 20.64 -5.27
C GLN A 95 9.97 19.66 -4.11
N LEU A 96 10.42 18.42 -4.26
CA LEU A 96 10.37 17.40 -3.20
C LEU A 96 11.24 17.80 -2.00
N ASN A 97 12.46 18.30 -2.24
CA ASN A 97 13.34 18.78 -1.17
C ASN A 97 12.77 20.02 -0.48
N ASP A 98 12.28 21.00 -1.25
CA ASP A 98 11.63 22.20 -0.70
C ASP A 98 10.42 21.83 0.18
N LEU A 99 9.63 20.84 -0.26
CA LEU A 99 8.52 20.30 0.52
C LEU A 99 9.03 19.67 1.83
N VAL A 100 10.06 18.82 1.77
CA VAL A 100 10.60 18.17 2.99
C VAL A 100 11.12 19.21 3.98
N ASP A 101 11.78 20.26 3.51
CA ASP A 101 12.25 21.36 4.35
C ASP A 101 11.07 22.09 5.01
N GLU A 102 10.01 22.38 4.26
CA GLU A 102 8.78 22.99 4.80
C GLU A 102 8.14 22.08 5.87
N LEU A 103 7.91 20.81 5.54
CA LEU A 103 7.27 19.85 6.44
C LEU A 103 8.09 19.59 7.71
N SER A 104 9.42 19.69 7.64
CA SER A 104 10.31 19.50 8.80
C SER A 104 10.12 20.56 9.89
N THR A 105 9.49 21.69 9.58
CA THR A 105 9.17 22.75 10.55
C THR A 105 7.80 22.57 11.22
N LEU A 106 6.99 21.62 10.75
CA LEU A 106 5.63 21.41 11.21
C LEU A 106 5.58 20.46 12.42
N LYS A 107 4.46 20.50 13.15
CA LYS A 107 4.20 19.61 14.28
C LYS A 107 3.37 18.38 13.92
N GLU A 108 2.52 18.49 12.90
CA GLU A 108 1.71 17.39 12.41
C GLU A 108 1.43 17.52 10.91
N ILE A 109 1.29 16.37 10.26
CA ILE A 109 0.90 16.25 8.86
C ILE A 109 -0.09 15.08 8.70
N ALA A 110 -1.04 15.22 7.79
CA ALA A 110 -1.88 14.12 7.33
C ALA A 110 -1.29 13.49 6.07
N VAL A 111 -1.39 12.18 5.92
CA VAL A 111 -0.82 11.43 4.79
C VAL A 111 -1.79 10.36 4.32
N ASP A 112 -1.87 10.16 3.01
CA ASP A 112 -2.56 9.06 2.35
C ASP A 112 -1.81 8.66 1.06
N LEU A 113 -2.16 7.52 0.47
CA LEU A 113 -1.54 7.01 -0.76
C LEU A 113 -2.58 6.50 -1.77
N GLU A 114 -2.25 6.59 -3.05
CA GLU A 114 -2.95 5.87 -4.10
C GLU A 114 -2.08 4.75 -4.68
N HIS A 115 -2.59 3.53 -4.68
CA HIS A 115 -1.84 2.34 -5.08
C HIS A 115 -2.47 1.66 -6.31
N HIS A 116 -1.62 1.16 -7.23
CA HIS A 116 -2.05 0.43 -8.40
C HIS A 116 -1.47 -0.98 -8.45
N SER A 117 -2.33 -1.99 -8.53
CA SER A 117 -1.92 -3.41 -8.59
C SER A 117 -2.35 -4.13 -9.86
N VAL A 118 -3.16 -3.55 -10.75
CA VAL A 118 -3.68 -4.28 -11.92
C VAL A 118 -2.57 -4.56 -12.94
N ARG A 119 -1.68 -3.60 -13.17
CA ARG A 119 -0.59 -3.64 -14.15
C ARG A 119 0.80 -3.71 -13.53
N SER A 120 0.90 -4.37 -12.38
CA SER A 120 2.12 -4.64 -11.61
C SER A 120 1.92 -5.95 -10.85
N PHE A 121 2.98 -6.72 -10.62
CA PHE A 121 2.88 -7.98 -9.88
C PHE A 121 2.63 -7.75 -8.39
N TYR A 122 3.50 -6.97 -7.75
CA TYR A 122 3.37 -6.60 -6.34
C TYR A 122 2.70 -5.24 -6.13
N GLY A 123 2.30 -4.57 -7.21
CA GLY A 123 1.77 -3.21 -7.15
C GLY A 123 2.85 -2.13 -7.13
N PHE A 124 2.41 -0.88 -7.09
CA PHE A 124 3.23 0.30 -6.82
C PHE A 124 2.37 1.50 -6.43
N VAL A 125 2.95 2.41 -5.66
CA VAL A 125 2.31 3.66 -5.26
C VAL A 125 2.39 4.65 -6.42
N CYS A 126 1.24 5.19 -6.80
CA CYS A 126 1.06 6.12 -7.90
C CYS A 126 0.98 7.58 -7.47
N LEU A 127 0.55 7.83 -6.23
CA LEU A 127 0.41 9.16 -5.66
C LEU A 127 0.58 9.08 -4.15
N MET A 128 1.11 10.15 -3.57
CA MET A 128 1.07 10.39 -2.13
C MET A 128 0.42 11.75 -1.89
N GLN A 129 -0.46 11.80 -0.91
CA GLN A 129 -1.15 13.00 -0.50
C GLN A 129 -0.61 13.41 0.86
N ILE A 130 -0.30 14.70 1.03
CA ILE A 130 0.10 15.25 2.31
C ILE A 130 -0.71 16.53 2.55
N SER A 131 -1.23 16.69 3.77
CA SER A 131 -1.82 17.96 4.20
C SER A 131 -1.17 18.45 5.48
N SER A 132 -0.91 19.75 5.52
CA SER A 132 -0.67 20.50 6.75
C SER A 132 -1.97 21.19 7.18
N ARG A 133 -1.89 22.04 8.21
CA ARG A 133 -3.01 22.94 8.56
C ARG A 133 -3.28 24.02 7.50
N GLU A 134 -2.31 24.29 6.62
CA GLU A 134 -2.35 25.43 5.71
C GLU A 134 -2.45 25.05 4.22
N LYS A 135 -1.80 23.97 3.82
CA LYS A 135 -1.61 23.56 2.42
C LYS A 135 -1.82 22.06 2.25
N ASP A 136 -2.22 21.69 1.05
CA ASP A 136 -2.30 20.32 0.56
C ASP A 136 -1.30 20.11 -0.58
N TRP A 137 -0.68 18.95 -0.62
CA TRP A 137 0.27 18.54 -1.64
C TRP A 137 -0.13 17.19 -2.24
N LEU A 138 -0.01 17.08 -3.56
CA LEU A 138 -0.12 15.84 -4.31
C LEU A 138 1.25 15.55 -4.93
N ILE A 139 1.87 14.48 -4.46
CA ILE A 139 3.23 14.09 -4.82
C ILE A 139 3.17 12.96 -5.84
N ASP A 140 3.72 13.19 -7.02
CA ASP A 140 3.84 12.20 -8.09
C ASP A 140 4.95 11.18 -7.77
N THR A 141 4.59 10.15 -7.02
CA THR A 141 5.50 9.07 -6.63
C THR A 141 5.98 8.21 -7.80
N ILE A 142 5.38 8.33 -8.98
CA ILE A 142 5.87 7.67 -10.19
C ILE A 142 7.10 8.41 -10.71
N SER A 143 6.98 9.73 -10.88
CA SER A 143 8.08 10.57 -11.35
C SER A 143 9.23 10.64 -10.33
N LEU A 144 8.88 10.62 -9.04
CA LEU A 144 9.82 10.75 -7.93
C LEU A 144 10.24 9.41 -7.32
N TYR A 145 9.93 8.28 -7.97
CA TYR A 145 10.06 6.93 -7.41
C TYR A 145 11.43 6.69 -6.73
N ASP A 146 12.51 7.11 -7.39
CA ASP A 146 13.89 6.91 -6.92
C ASP A 146 14.41 8.02 -5.97
N HIS A 147 13.57 8.98 -5.60
CA HIS A 147 13.92 10.17 -4.80
C HIS A 147 13.19 10.25 -3.45
N MET A 148 12.15 9.43 -3.24
CA MET A 148 11.25 9.53 -2.10
C MET A 148 11.91 9.33 -0.73
N GLU A 149 13.06 8.65 -0.62
CA GLU A 149 13.73 8.31 0.66
C GLU A 149 13.96 9.54 1.56
N VAL A 150 14.14 10.73 0.97
CA VAL A 150 14.34 12.00 1.69
C VAL A 150 13.21 12.33 2.67
N PHE A 151 12.00 11.82 2.46
CA PHE A 151 10.88 11.98 3.40
C PHE A 151 11.14 11.37 4.77
N ASN A 152 12.10 10.46 4.95
CA ASN A 152 12.45 9.95 6.28
C ASN A 152 12.94 11.07 7.22
N ASN A 153 13.41 12.20 6.72
CA ASN A 153 13.69 13.39 7.54
C ASN A 153 12.45 13.91 8.28
N VAL A 154 11.25 13.63 7.79
CA VAL A 154 9.96 14.01 8.38
C VAL A 154 9.23 12.79 8.95
N PHE A 155 9.11 11.72 8.16
CA PHE A 155 8.32 10.54 8.50
C PHE A 155 8.94 9.76 9.68
N ALA A 156 10.27 9.75 9.80
CA ALA A 156 10.95 9.15 10.94
C ALA A 156 11.23 10.11 12.09
N ASN A 157 10.87 11.40 11.95
CA ASN A 157 11.03 12.38 13.03
C ASN A 157 9.96 12.14 14.11
N PRO A 158 10.31 11.76 15.35
CA PRO A 158 9.33 11.49 16.39
C PRO A 158 8.56 12.74 16.86
N GLN A 159 9.09 13.93 16.59
CA GLN A 159 8.48 15.21 16.99
C GLN A 159 7.36 15.68 16.05
N ILE A 160 7.24 15.06 14.87
CA ILE A 160 6.20 15.38 13.90
C ILE A 160 5.18 14.24 13.94
N LEU A 161 3.92 14.54 14.26
CA LEU A 161 2.86 13.54 14.22
C LEU A 161 2.45 13.25 12.77
N LYS A 162 2.41 11.98 12.37
CA LYS A 162 1.89 11.57 11.06
C LYS A 162 0.51 10.97 11.23
N VAL A 163 -0.51 11.67 10.74
CA VAL A 163 -1.91 11.24 10.81
C VAL A 163 -2.28 10.50 9.52
N PHE A 164 -2.75 9.27 9.66
CA PHE A 164 -3.27 8.46 8.56
C PHE A 164 -4.71 7.99 8.87
N HIS A 165 -5.38 7.40 7.89
CA HIS A 165 -6.62 6.68 8.09
C HIS A 165 -6.50 5.24 7.57
N GLY A 166 -6.39 4.25 8.47
CA GLY A 166 -6.32 2.84 8.07
C GLY A 166 -5.01 2.48 7.38
N ALA A 167 -3.88 2.91 7.95
CA ALA A 167 -2.53 2.89 7.35
C ALA A 167 -1.93 1.50 7.09
N GLN A 168 -2.70 0.42 7.27
CA GLN A 168 -2.17 -0.95 7.32
C GLN A 168 -1.45 -1.36 6.03
N SER A 169 -1.98 -0.95 4.87
CA SER A 169 -1.34 -1.21 3.58
C SER A 169 -0.29 -0.15 3.27
N ASP A 170 -0.55 1.11 3.63
CA ASP A 170 0.34 2.23 3.34
C ASP A 170 1.71 2.06 4.00
N ILE A 171 1.75 1.62 5.26
CA ILE A 171 3.01 1.33 5.95
C ILE A 171 3.84 0.32 5.16
N HIS A 172 3.23 -0.72 4.60
CA HIS A 172 3.95 -1.70 3.79
C HIS A 172 4.37 -1.15 2.43
N TRP A 173 3.51 -0.39 1.76
CA TRP A 173 3.82 0.20 0.46
C TRP A 173 4.94 1.24 0.53
N LEU A 174 4.96 2.07 1.58
CA LEU A 174 6.04 3.01 1.89
C LEU A 174 7.39 2.29 2.01
N GLN A 175 7.42 1.18 2.75
CA GLN A 175 8.63 0.38 2.93
C GLN A 175 9.08 -0.29 1.64
N GLN A 176 8.15 -0.97 0.96
CA GLN A 176 8.41 -1.74 -0.25
C GLN A 176 8.96 -0.87 -1.39
N HIS A 177 8.36 0.31 -1.59
CA HIS A 177 8.63 1.12 -2.77
C HIS A 177 9.62 2.25 -2.51
N PHE A 178 9.67 2.82 -1.31
CA PHE A 178 10.44 4.03 -1.07
C PHE A 178 11.43 3.92 0.10
N GLY A 179 11.37 2.83 0.88
CA GLY A 179 12.17 2.71 2.10
C GLY A 179 11.73 3.75 3.13
N LEU A 180 10.46 4.14 3.12
CA LEU A 180 9.91 5.11 4.05
C LEU A 180 9.33 4.41 5.28
N TYR A 181 9.62 4.98 6.45
CA TYR A 181 9.19 4.48 7.74
C TYR A 181 8.54 5.58 8.56
N VAL A 182 7.50 5.24 9.30
CA VAL A 182 6.74 6.23 10.08
C VAL A 182 7.03 6.03 11.57
N VAL A 183 7.56 7.05 12.22
CA VAL A 183 7.69 7.15 13.69
C VAL A 183 6.65 8.15 14.18
N SER A 184 5.95 7.92 15.29
CA SER A 184 4.84 8.79 15.76
C SER A 184 3.65 8.82 14.79
N LEU A 185 3.16 7.64 14.41
CA LEU A 185 1.92 7.43 13.66
C LEU A 185 0.69 7.65 14.56
N PHE A 186 -0.32 8.37 14.06
CA PHE A 186 -1.69 8.34 14.58
C PHE A 186 -2.64 7.86 13.50
N ASP A 187 -3.35 6.76 13.75
CA ASP A 187 -4.30 6.19 12.81
C ASP A 187 -5.74 6.46 13.25
N THR A 188 -6.44 7.31 12.50
CA THR A 188 -7.81 7.72 12.80
C THR A 188 -8.82 6.56 12.71
N GLN A 189 -8.52 5.48 11.97
CA GLN A 189 -9.37 4.28 11.94
C GLN A 189 -9.23 3.49 13.25
N ILE A 190 -8.02 3.40 13.82
CA ILE A 190 -7.80 2.80 15.15
C ILE A 190 -8.54 3.62 16.21
N ALA A 191 -8.42 4.95 16.16
CA ALA A 191 -9.11 5.85 17.08
C ALA A 191 -10.64 5.71 16.98
N ALA A 192 -11.19 5.70 15.76
CA ALA A 192 -12.62 5.50 15.53
C ALA A 192 -13.12 4.16 16.09
N LYS A 193 -12.32 3.09 15.94
CA LYS A 193 -12.63 1.77 16.51
C LYS A 193 -12.60 1.79 18.04
N ALA A 194 -11.57 2.41 18.64
CA ALA A 194 -11.44 2.51 20.10
C ALA A 194 -12.60 3.30 20.73
N LEU A 195 -13.05 4.37 20.06
CA LEU A 195 -14.20 5.18 20.44
C LEU A 195 -15.56 4.52 20.11
N ASN A 196 -15.56 3.30 19.57
CA ASN A 196 -16.76 2.56 19.20
C ASN A 196 -17.73 3.35 18.30
N LEU A 197 -17.18 4.08 17.31
CA LEU A 197 -18.00 4.77 16.31
C LEU A 197 -18.78 3.76 15.44
N GLU A 198 -19.96 4.18 14.95
CA GLU A 198 -20.86 3.33 14.16
C GLU A 198 -20.17 2.72 12.92
N LYS A 199 -19.30 3.51 12.28
CA LYS A 199 -18.50 3.11 11.12
C LYS A 199 -17.09 3.66 11.27
N MET A 200 -16.13 2.99 10.63
CA MET A 200 -14.70 3.28 10.77
C MET A 200 -14.04 3.76 9.48
N GLY A 201 -14.78 3.84 8.37
CA GLY A 201 -14.21 4.25 7.08
C GLY A 201 -14.09 5.77 6.95
N LEU A 202 -13.11 6.24 6.17
CA LEU A 202 -12.82 7.66 6.00
C LEU A 202 -14.04 8.47 5.53
N ALA A 203 -14.79 7.95 4.56
CA ALA A 203 -16.02 8.57 4.07
C ALA A 203 -17.04 8.87 5.18
N TYR A 204 -17.14 8.00 6.19
CA TYR A 204 -18.01 8.24 7.34
C TYR A 204 -17.47 9.36 8.25
N LEU A 205 -16.16 9.41 8.48
CA LEU A 205 -15.55 10.46 9.32
C LEU A 205 -15.65 11.83 8.64
N LEU A 206 -15.45 11.88 7.32
CA LEU A 206 -15.63 13.10 6.51
C LEU A 206 -17.07 13.61 6.57
N GLU A 207 -18.06 12.73 6.44
CA GLU A 207 -19.47 13.10 6.55
C GLU A 207 -19.80 13.56 7.98
N LYS A 208 -19.41 12.78 8.99
CA LYS A 208 -19.71 13.02 10.41
C LYS A 208 -19.11 14.33 10.95
N TYR A 209 -17.83 14.59 10.67
CA TYR A 209 -17.12 15.72 11.25
C TYR A 209 -17.09 16.94 10.33
N CYS A 210 -17.09 16.74 9.01
CA CYS A 210 -16.86 17.82 8.05
C CYS A 210 -18.08 18.10 7.15
N SER A 211 -19.16 17.32 7.27
CA SER A 211 -20.31 17.38 6.34
C SER A 211 -19.88 17.25 4.87
N PHE A 212 -18.80 16.48 4.62
CA PHE A 212 -18.22 16.29 3.30
C PHE A 212 -18.51 14.88 2.77
N VAL A 213 -19.05 14.78 1.55
CA VAL A 213 -19.40 13.51 0.90
C VAL A 213 -18.41 13.18 -0.20
N THR A 214 -17.60 12.14 0.00
CA THR A 214 -16.60 11.69 -0.97
C THR A 214 -17.22 10.97 -2.16
N ALA A 215 -16.67 11.20 -3.36
CA ALA A 215 -17.05 10.46 -4.55
C ALA A 215 -16.40 9.05 -4.57
N LYS A 216 -17.15 7.99 -4.26
CA LYS A 216 -16.66 6.59 -4.26
C LYS A 216 -16.11 6.07 -5.60
N LYS A 217 -16.31 6.80 -6.71
CA LYS A 217 -15.98 6.38 -8.07
C LYS A 217 -14.47 6.20 -8.31
N TYR A 218 -13.62 6.93 -7.58
CA TYR A 218 -12.18 7.01 -7.90
C TYR A 218 -11.31 5.98 -7.17
N GLN A 219 -11.85 5.23 -6.20
CA GLN A 219 -11.12 4.15 -5.51
C GLN A 219 -10.61 3.04 -6.44
N LEU A 220 -11.24 2.86 -7.61
CA LEU A 220 -10.86 1.87 -8.62
C LEU A 220 -10.29 2.51 -9.89
N ALA A 221 -9.95 3.80 -9.84
CA ALA A 221 -9.39 4.52 -10.98
C ALA A 221 -7.96 4.06 -11.29
N ASP A 222 -7.53 4.29 -12.53
CA ASP A 222 -6.17 4.04 -12.94
C ASP A 222 -5.28 5.26 -12.59
N TRP A 223 -4.77 5.27 -11.35
CA TRP A 223 -3.91 6.34 -10.81
C TRP A 223 -2.56 6.52 -11.51
N ARG A 224 -2.25 5.66 -12.49
CA ARG A 224 -1.09 5.83 -13.37
C ARG A 224 -1.28 6.93 -14.41
N GLN A 225 -2.52 7.35 -14.64
CA GLN A 225 -2.84 8.35 -15.66
C GLN A 225 -2.10 9.67 -15.39
N ARG A 226 -1.52 10.27 -16.42
CA ARG A 226 -0.96 11.63 -16.40
C ARG A 226 -1.38 12.42 -17.65
N PRO A 227 -1.76 13.71 -17.53
CA PRO A 227 -2.05 14.41 -16.27
C PRO A 227 -3.28 13.80 -15.57
N LEU A 228 -3.38 13.98 -14.24
CA LEU A 228 -4.57 13.60 -13.50
C LEU A 228 -5.74 14.50 -13.91
N SER A 229 -6.95 13.93 -13.94
CA SER A 229 -8.15 14.75 -14.16
C SER A 229 -8.43 15.63 -12.92
N PRO A 230 -9.08 16.80 -13.09
CA PRO A 230 -9.44 17.65 -11.95
C PRO A 230 -10.24 16.92 -10.87
N SER A 231 -11.10 15.96 -11.25
CA SER A 231 -11.87 15.18 -10.30
C SER A 231 -11.04 14.14 -9.53
N MET A 232 -9.98 13.59 -10.14
CA MET A 232 -9.04 12.72 -9.44
C MET A 232 -8.19 13.53 -8.45
N MET A 233 -7.73 14.72 -8.85
CA MET A 233 -7.00 15.61 -7.95
C MET A 233 -7.85 16.03 -6.75
N ALA A 234 -9.10 16.42 -6.98
CA ALA A 234 -10.02 16.78 -5.90
C ALA A 234 -10.34 15.61 -4.97
N TYR A 235 -10.48 14.39 -5.52
CA TYR A 235 -10.64 13.20 -4.70
C TYR A 235 -9.41 12.96 -3.82
N ALA A 236 -8.22 12.90 -4.41
CA ALA A 236 -6.97 12.66 -3.68
C ALA A 236 -6.72 13.72 -2.60
N GLN A 237 -6.94 15.01 -2.93
CA GLN A 237 -6.84 16.10 -1.96
C GLN A 237 -7.78 15.88 -0.76
N SER A 238 -9.00 15.38 -0.99
CA SER A 238 -10.00 15.21 0.07
C SER A 238 -9.62 14.14 1.11
N ASP A 239 -8.75 13.19 0.76
CA ASP A 239 -8.37 12.12 1.69
C ASP A 239 -7.49 12.63 2.85
N THR A 240 -6.77 13.74 2.67
CA THR A 240 -5.87 14.33 3.68
C THR A 240 -6.30 15.71 4.17
N HIS A 241 -6.94 16.52 3.33
CA HIS A 241 -7.31 17.91 3.63
C HIS A 241 -8.08 18.09 4.95
N PHE A 242 -9.00 17.17 5.24
CA PHE A 242 -9.84 17.21 6.44
C PHE A 242 -9.26 16.43 7.63
N LEU A 243 -8.21 15.64 7.40
CA LEU A 243 -7.84 14.56 8.29
C LEU A 243 -7.22 15.06 9.60
N LEU A 244 -6.53 16.21 9.58
CA LEU A 244 -6.01 16.84 10.79
C LEU A 244 -7.14 17.38 11.70
N TYR A 245 -8.22 17.91 11.12
CA TYR A 245 -9.40 18.30 11.89
C TYR A 245 -10.11 17.09 12.50
N ILE A 246 -10.24 16.00 11.74
CA ILE A 246 -10.76 14.73 12.25
C ILE A 246 -9.87 14.21 13.40
N TYR A 247 -8.55 14.29 13.26
CA TYR A 247 -7.60 13.94 14.30
C TYR A 247 -7.85 14.73 15.58
N ASP A 248 -8.01 16.06 15.53
CA ASP A 248 -8.25 16.87 16.73
C ASP A 248 -9.51 16.43 17.48
N ASN A 249 -10.60 16.18 16.74
CA ASN A 249 -11.86 15.71 17.30
C ASN A 249 -11.72 14.33 17.96
N LEU A 250 -11.04 13.39 17.30
CA LEU A 250 -10.81 12.05 17.82
C LEU A 250 -9.86 12.06 19.02
N ARG A 251 -8.78 12.85 18.98
CA ARG A 251 -7.85 13.05 20.09
C ARG A 251 -8.61 13.54 21.32
N ASN A 252 -9.40 14.61 21.19
CA ASN A 252 -10.14 15.16 22.32
C ASN A 252 -11.14 14.14 22.90
N ALA A 253 -11.83 13.38 22.05
CA ALA A 253 -12.74 12.33 22.49
C ALA A 253 -12.02 11.17 23.19
N LEU A 254 -10.81 10.82 22.75
CA LEU A 254 -9.97 9.82 23.41
C LEU A 254 -9.49 10.31 24.79
N ILE A 255 -9.12 11.58 24.92
CA ILE A 255 -8.71 12.20 26.20
C ILE A 255 -9.90 12.29 27.17
N ASP A 256 -11.09 12.63 26.67
CA ASP A 256 -12.31 12.72 27.49
C ASP A 256 -12.85 11.33 27.90
N SER A 257 -12.31 10.24 27.35
CA SER A 257 -12.71 8.89 27.72
C SER A 257 -12.34 8.59 29.18
N PRO A 258 -13.23 7.95 29.96
CA PRO A 258 -12.93 7.55 31.34
C PRO A 258 -11.89 6.41 31.44
N SER A 259 -11.50 5.83 30.31
CA SER A 259 -10.49 4.77 30.20
C SER A 259 -9.29 5.28 29.41
N ASP A 260 -8.14 4.66 29.57
CA ASP A 260 -6.87 5.07 28.95
C ASP A 260 -6.79 4.75 27.43
N LEU A 261 -7.87 5.04 26.70
CA LEU A 261 -8.02 4.71 25.29
C LEU A 261 -6.98 5.40 24.43
N LEU A 262 -6.53 6.61 24.81
CA LEU A 262 -5.49 7.30 24.07
C LEU A 262 -4.20 6.46 24.03
N ASN A 263 -3.77 5.92 25.17
CA ASN A 263 -2.59 5.07 25.21
C ASN A 263 -2.81 3.71 24.52
N ASP A 264 -4.02 3.15 24.55
CA ASP A 264 -4.37 1.96 23.74
C ASP A 264 -4.25 2.23 22.24
N VAL A 265 -4.73 3.38 21.78
CA VAL A 265 -4.61 3.83 20.39
C VAL A 265 -3.15 4.04 20.03
N ILE A 266 -2.36 4.71 20.87
CA ILE A 266 -0.91 4.90 20.66
C ILE A 266 -0.18 3.56 20.56
N ARG A 267 -0.46 2.60 21.46
CA ARG A 267 0.11 1.24 21.39
C ARG A 267 -0.23 0.55 20.07
N SER A 268 -1.49 0.64 19.65
CA SER A 268 -1.95 0.04 18.40
C SER A 268 -1.34 0.72 17.17
N CYS A 269 -1.14 2.05 17.21
CA CYS A 269 -0.47 2.79 16.15
C CYS A 269 1.03 2.43 16.08
N ARG A 270 1.72 2.30 17.23
CA ARG A 270 3.10 1.79 17.26
C ARG A 270 3.20 0.40 16.65
N SER A 271 2.32 -0.52 17.05
CA SER A 271 2.29 -1.87 16.50
C SER A 271 2.09 -1.86 14.97
N ARG A 272 1.20 -1.00 14.45
CA ARG A 272 1.01 -0.82 13.01
C ARG A 272 2.26 -0.26 12.33
N SER A 273 2.87 0.77 12.90
CA SER A 273 4.06 1.40 12.32
C SER A 273 5.29 0.48 12.33
N ALA A 274 5.39 -0.38 13.35
CA ALA A 274 6.49 -1.32 13.55
C ALA A 274 6.38 -2.58 12.67
N THR A 275 5.28 -2.79 11.93
CA THR A 275 5.20 -3.92 11.01
C THR A 275 6.26 -3.79 9.91
N GLN A 276 6.73 -4.93 9.45
CA GLN A 276 7.71 -5.02 8.38
C GLN A 276 7.03 -5.58 7.13
N TYR A 277 7.23 -4.93 5.99
CA TYR A 277 6.84 -5.50 4.72
C TYR A 277 7.64 -6.77 4.45
N GLU A 278 6.93 -7.84 4.15
CA GLU A 278 7.49 -9.07 3.64
C GLU A 278 6.93 -9.35 2.26
N LYS A 279 7.79 -9.92 1.40
CA LYS A 279 7.30 -10.44 0.12
C LYS A 279 6.29 -11.54 0.43
N PRO A 280 5.08 -11.50 -0.18
CA PRO A 280 4.15 -12.61 -0.07
C PRO A 280 4.87 -13.91 -0.45
N PHE A 281 4.86 -14.89 0.45
CA PHE A 281 5.39 -16.23 0.17
C PHE A 281 4.43 -16.98 -0.76
N ASP A 282 4.33 -16.51 -2.00
CA ASP A 282 3.46 -17.09 -3.02
C ASP A 282 4.28 -18.08 -3.85
N ARG A 283 4.35 -19.33 -3.36
CA ARG A 283 4.82 -20.44 -4.19
C ARG A 283 3.63 -21.01 -4.93
N ALA A 284 3.52 -20.69 -6.22
CA ALA A 284 2.50 -21.26 -7.09
C ALA A 284 2.43 -22.79 -7.00
N GLU A 285 3.58 -23.44 -6.77
CA GLU A 285 3.70 -24.88 -6.54
C GLU A 285 2.93 -25.38 -5.31
N LEU A 286 3.01 -24.64 -4.18
CA LEU A 286 2.29 -24.95 -2.95
C LEU A 286 0.79 -24.68 -3.09
N GLY A 287 0.40 -23.80 -4.02
CA GLY A 287 -1.00 -23.51 -4.34
C GLY A 287 -1.73 -22.71 -3.28
N GLU A 288 -1.00 -22.11 -2.36
CA GLU A 288 -1.50 -21.32 -1.24
C GLU A 288 -1.74 -19.86 -1.65
N GLY A 289 -2.26 -19.05 -0.73
CA GLY A 289 -2.59 -17.65 -1.00
C GLY A 289 -3.93 -17.43 -1.71
N THR A 290 -4.31 -16.16 -1.84
CA THR A 290 -5.61 -15.76 -2.39
C THR A 290 -5.76 -16.14 -3.87
N SER A 291 -4.66 -16.15 -4.62
CA SER A 291 -4.62 -16.45 -6.05
C SER A 291 -4.08 -17.85 -6.37
N GLY A 292 -3.76 -18.64 -5.35
CA GLY A 292 -3.29 -20.01 -5.49
C GLY A 292 -4.36 -20.98 -6.01
N TRP A 293 -3.92 -22.07 -6.64
CA TRP A 293 -4.80 -23.06 -7.23
C TRP A 293 -5.68 -23.79 -6.20
N LYS A 294 -5.23 -23.98 -4.94
CA LYS A 294 -6.03 -24.64 -3.89
C LYS A 294 -7.29 -23.84 -3.59
N ASN A 295 -7.15 -22.52 -3.44
CA ASN A 295 -8.27 -21.61 -3.20
C ASN A 295 -9.25 -21.62 -4.38
N LEU A 296 -8.72 -21.59 -5.61
CA LEU A 296 -9.54 -21.62 -6.83
C LEU A 296 -10.35 -22.92 -6.95
N VAL A 297 -9.72 -24.06 -6.69
CA VAL A 297 -10.37 -25.38 -6.67
C VAL A 297 -11.46 -25.44 -5.60
N ALA A 298 -11.15 -25.04 -4.37
CA ALA A 298 -12.08 -25.10 -3.25
C ALA A 298 -13.31 -24.20 -3.46
N LYS A 299 -13.10 -22.94 -3.83
CA LYS A 299 -14.19 -21.97 -4.05
C LYS A 299 -15.14 -22.37 -5.18
N ASN A 300 -14.63 -23.06 -6.20
CA ASN A 300 -15.42 -23.47 -7.37
C ASN A 300 -15.82 -24.95 -7.34
N ARG A 301 -15.54 -25.66 -6.24
CA ARG A 301 -15.86 -27.09 -6.05
C ARG A 301 -15.39 -27.96 -7.22
N LEU A 302 -14.22 -27.65 -7.77
CA LEU A 302 -13.65 -28.39 -8.90
C LEU A 302 -13.20 -29.77 -8.44
N SER A 303 -13.47 -30.79 -9.25
CA SER A 303 -13.14 -32.18 -8.96
C SER A 303 -12.57 -32.87 -10.19
N GLY A 304 -11.98 -34.05 -9.97
CA GLY A 304 -11.32 -34.83 -11.00
C GLY A 304 -9.82 -34.52 -11.12
N GLN A 305 -9.00 -35.57 -11.16
CA GLN A 305 -7.54 -35.46 -11.16
C GLN A 305 -7.01 -34.65 -12.34
N LYS A 306 -7.57 -34.85 -13.54
CA LYS A 306 -7.18 -34.10 -14.75
C LYS A 306 -7.52 -32.61 -14.66
N THR A 307 -8.73 -32.27 -14.19
CA THR A 307 -9.15 -30.87 -13.99
C THR A 307 -8.24 -30.16 -12.98
N ILE A 308 -7.97 -30.79 -11.84
CA ILE A 308 -7.10 -30.21 -10.81
C ILE A 308 -5.66 -30.04 -11.32
N ALA A 309 -5.14 -31.02 -12.07
CA ALA A 309 -3.82 -30.92 -12.70
C ALA A 309 -3.76 -29.75 -13.70
N ALA A 310 -4.78 -29.59 -14.54
CA ALA A 310 -4.89 -28.47 -15.48
C ALA A 310 -4.95 -27.11 -14.76
N VAL A 311 -5.77 -26.98 -13.70
CA VAL A 311 -5.83 -25.75 -12.90
C VAL A 311 -4.46 -25.43 -12.28
N LYS A 312 -3.79 -26.43 -11.71
CA LYS A 312 -2.44 -26.26 -11.14
C LYS A 312 -1.46 -25.77 -12.20
N ALA A 313 -1.40 -26.43 -13.35
CA ALA A 313 -0.51 -26.08 -14.45
C ALA A 313 -0.77 -24.65 -14.96
N LEU A 314 -2.04 -24.29 -15.17
CA LEU A 314 -2.43 -22.94 -15.61
C LEU A 314 -2.10 -21.86 -14.57
N CYS A 315 -2.29 -22.13 -13.28
CA CYS A 315 -1.90 -21.19 -12.22
C CYS A 315 -0.38 -21.00 -12.16
N MET A 316 0.41 -22.07 -12.33
CA MET A 316 1.88 -21.97 -12.39
C MET A 316 2.35 -21.21 -13.63
N TRP A 317 1.75 -21.48 -14.80
CA TRP A 317 2.02 -20.74 -16.02
C TRP A 317 1.70 -19.25 -15.84
N ARG A 318 0.52 -18.95 -15.27
CA ARG A 318 0.09 -17.58 -14.99
C ARG A 318 1.06 -16.86 -14.05
N ASP A 319 1.53 -17.51 -12.99
CA ASP A 319 2.49 -16.93 -12.07
C ASP A 319 3.82 -16.59 -12.74
N ARG A 320 4.36 -17.51 -13.54
CA ARG A 320 5.57 -17.26 -14.34
C ARG A 320 5.41 -16.03 -15.23
N ILE A 321 4.34 -15.97 -16.02
CA ILE A 321 4.09 -14.85 -16.95
C ILE A 321 3.87 -13.53 -16.18
N ALA A 322 3.10 -13.58 -15.09
CA ALA A 322 2.85 -12.42 -14.23
C ALA A 322 4.14 -11.83 -13.64
N ARG A 323 5.07 -12.66 -13.18
CA ARG A 323 6.37 -12.21 -12.66
C ARG A 323 7.27 -11.65 -13.77
N VAL A 324 7.38 -12.36 -14.90
CA VAL A 324 8.22 -11.96 -16.05
C VAL A 324 7.82 -10.59 -16.57
N HIS A 325 6.52 -10.36 -16.73
CA HIS A 325 6.02 -9.13 -17.33
C HIS A 325 5.62 -8.06 -16.30
N ASP A 326 5.78 -8.34 -15.01
CA ASP A 326 5.35 -7.50 -13.89
C ASP A 326 3.86 -7.13 -14.01
N GLU A 327 2.98 -8.12 -14.04
CA GLU A 327 1.54 -7.96 -14.23
C GLU A 327 0.77 -8.67 -13.13
N SER A 328 -0.44 -8.21 -12.81
CA SER A 328 -1.30 -8.98 -11.91
C SER A 328 -1.72 -10.31 -12.54
N TYR A 329 -1.96 -11.32 -11.69
CA TYR A 329 -2.53 -12.59 -12.12
C TYR A 329 -3.81 -12.41 -12.94
N HIS A 330 -4.71 -11.54 -12.49
CA HIS A 330 -5.98 -11.31 -13.19
C HIS A 330 -5.78 -10.70 -14.58
N HIS A 331 -4.80 -9.81 -14.74
CA HIS A 331 -4.48 -9.23 -16.04
C HIS A 331 -3.88 -10.27 -17.01
N VAL A 332 -3.04 -11.17 -16.50
CA VAL A 332 -2.45 -12.26 -17.30
C VAL A 332 -3.50 -13.29 -17.69
N LEU A 333 -4.18 -13.90 -16.71
CA LEU A 333 -5.16 -14.96 -16.96
C LEU A 333 -6.22 -14.98 -15.84
N PRO A 334 -7.42 -14.44 -16.11
CA PRO A 334 -8.51 -14.39 -15.13
C PRO A 334 -8.94 -15.78 -14.64
N ASN A 335 -9.34 -15.88 -13.38
CA ASN A 335 -9.76 -17.13 -12.74
C ASN A 335 -10.86 -17.87 -13.52
N HIS A 336 -11.84 -17.16 -14.07
CA HIS A 336 -12.92 -17.78 -14.84
C HIS A 336 -12.43 -18.39 -16.16
N VAL A 337 -11.36 -17.85 -16.77
CA VAL A 337 -10.75 -18.42 -17.98
C VAL A 337 -9.95 -19.68 -17.62
N ILE A 338 -9.22 -19.68 -16.49
CA ILE A 338 -8.54 -20.89 -15.98
C ILE A 338 -9.53 -22.05 -15.84
N ILE A 339 -10.67 -21.79 -15.21
CA ILE A 339 -11.70 -22.82 -14.98
C ILE A 339 -12.20 -23.37 -16.31
N ARG A 340 -12.53 -22.51 -17.28
CA ARG A 340 -13.02 -22.95 -18.60
C ARG A 340 -11.97 -23.75 -19.37
N LEU A 341 -10.70 -23.33 -19.36
CA LEU A 341 -9.60 -24.06 -19.98
C LEU A 341 -9.40 -25.43 -19.31
N ALA A 342 -9.43 -25.49 -17.97
CA ALA A 342 -9.27 -26.73 -17.24
C ALA A 342 -10.43 -27.72 -17.45
N MET A 343 -11.65 -27.23 -17.69
CA MET A 343 -12.82 -28.07 -17.98
C MET A 343 -12.88 -28.56 -19.43
N SER A 344 -12.44 -27.74 -20.39
CA SER A 344 -12.50 -28.07 -21.82
C SER A 344 -11.23 -28.72 -22.37
N VAL A 345 -10.09 -28.55 -21.68
CA VAL A 345 -8.77 -29.10 -22.02
C VAL A 345 -8.43 -28.94 -23.51
N PRO A 346 -8.43 -27.70 -24.05
CA PRO A 346 -8.18 -27.47 -25.46
C PRO A 346 -6.74 -27.83 -25.84
N THR A 347 -6.60 -28.64 -26.90
CA THR A 347 -5.30 -29.16 -27.38
C THR A 347 -4.75 -28.42 -28.59
N THR A 348 -5.39 -27.31 -29.01
CA THR A 348 -4.93 -26.44 -30.10
C THR A 348 -5.01 -24.98 -29.69
N ALA A 349 -4.13 -24.14 -30.24
CA ALA A 349 -4.14 -22.69 -29.98
C ALA A 349 -5.50 -22.05 -30.30
N THR A 350 -6.11 -22.43 -31.43
CA THR A 350 -7.44 -21.94 -31.83
C THR A 350 -8.51 -22.28 -30.78
N ALA A 351 -8.47 -23.48 -30.19
CA ALA A 351 -9.43 -23.88 -29.17
C ALA A 351 -9.21 -23.11 -27.85
N VAL A 352 -7.95 -22.83 -27.47
CA VAL A 352 -7.61 -21.95 -26.34
C VAL A 352 -8.25 -20.57 -26.53
N LEU A 353 -8.04 -19.94 -27.68
CA LEU A 353 -8.56 -18.60 -27.98
C LEU A 353 -10.10 -18.53 -27.96
N LYS A 354 -10.78 -19.61 -28.39
CA LYS A 354 -12.26 -19.69 -28.40
C LYS A 354 -12.88 -19.91 -27.02
N THR A 355 -12.08 -20.11 -25.97
CA THR A 355 -12.56 -20.42 -24.61
C THR A 355 -13.25 -19.22 -23.92
N SER A 356 -12.97 -18.00 -24.37
CA SER A 356 -13.61 -16.78 -23.88
C SER A 356 -13.82 -15.80 -25.02
N SER A 357 -14.86 -14.97 -24.95
CA SER A 357 -15.08 -13.88 -25.90
C SER A 357 -13.99 -12.81 -25.83
N LYS A 358 -13.31 -12.71 -24.68
CA LYS A 358 -12.15 -11.85 -24.47
C LYS A 358 -11.09 -12.63 -23.70
N VAL A 359 -9.91 -12.74 -24.29
CA VAL A 359 -8.70 -13.22 -23.65
C VAL A 359 -7.70 -12.06 -23.51
N SER A 360 -6.70 -12.19 -22.65
CA SER A 360 -5.64 -11.20 -22.55
C SER A 360 -4.65 -11.38 -23.70
N THR A 361 -3.88 -10.34 -24.01
CA THR A 361 -2.77 -10.44 -24.98
C THR A 361 -1.77 -11.52 -24.58
N TYR A 362 -1.53 -11.70 -23.27
CA TYR A 362 -0.69 -12.78 -22.76
C TYR A 362 -1.22 -14.18 -23.09
N VAL A 363 -2.54 -14.38 -23.10
CA VAL A 363 -3.14 -15.64 -23.54
C VAL A 363 -3.08 -15.77 -25.06
N GLU A 364 -3.26 -14.68 -25.81
CA GLU A 364 -3.17 -14.65 -27.27
C GLU A 364 -1.78 -15.07 -27.75
N ASP A 365 -0.74 -14.41 -27.23
CA ASP A 365 0.65 -14.60 -27.61
C ASP A 365 1.17 -16.01 -27.22
N ASN A 366 0.58 -16.64 -26.21
CA ASN A 366 1.02 -17.92 -25.66
C ASN A 366 0.00 -19.05 -25.86
N ALA A 367 -0.99 -18.89 -26.75
CA ALA A 367 -2.06 -19.87 -26.92
C ALA A 367 -1.56 -21.28 -27.29
N ALA A 368 -0.46 -21.38 -28.06
CA ALA A 368 0.17 -22.65 -28.41
C ALA A 368 0.86 -23.32 -27.20
N GLU A 369 1.53 -22.53 -26.36
CA GLU A 369 2.14 -23.01 -25.11
C GLU A 369 1.06 -23.55 -24.17
N ILE A 370 -0.02 -22.79 -23.97
CA ILE A 370 -1.16 -23.19 -23.13
C ILE A 370 -1.80 -24.48 -23.65
N ALA A 371 -2.00 -24.60 -24.95
CA ALA A 371 -2.55 -25.82 -25.55
C ALA A 371 -1.62 -27.03 -25.36
N SER A 372 -0.30 -26.84 -25.42
CA SER A 372 0.68 -27.89 -25.15
C SER A 372 0.73 -28.27 -23.68
N LEU A 373 0.53 -27.32 -22.76
CA LEU A 373 0.49 -27.53 -21.31
C LEU A 373 -0.70 -28.40 -20.88
N LEU A 374 -1.80 -28.34 -21.63
CA LEU A 374 -3.05 -29.04 -21.32
C LEU A 374 -3.18 -30.42 -22.00
N LYS A 375 -2.31 -30.73 -22.97
CA LYS A 375 -2.19 -32.08 -23.55
C LYS A 375 -1.60 -33.04 -22.54
#